data_AF-A0A0C9YGH1-F1
#
_entry.id   AF-A0A0C9YGH1-F1
#
_cell.length_a   1.000
_cell.length_b   1.000
_cell.length_c   1.000
_cell.angle_alpha   90.00
_cell.angle_beta   90.00
_cell.angle_gamma   90.00
#
_symmetry.space_group_name_H-M   'P 1'
#
loop_
_entity.id
_entity.type
_entity.pdbx_description
1 polymer ?
#
loop_
_entity_poly.entity_id
_entity_poly.type
_entity_poly.pdbx_seq_one_letter_code
_entity_poly.pdbx_strand_id
1 'polypeptide(L)'
;LPPSQKSLWSIDVWSVHRSDEFKTWVNQHHPTIILDYVPGGCTGDAQPCDVGIQRLFKLLIRRSYHEDIVNEVLQHLDSGRPLTTLDTRMPTLRDRSPRWLWNAYQAINKPELVKKV
;
A
#
# COMPACT_ATOMS: atom_id res chain seq x y z
N LEU A 1 -13.54 -12.49 19.63
CA LEU A 1 -13.95 -13.74 18.97
C LEU A 1 -13.89 -14.87 20.00
N PRO A 2 -14.69 -15.95 19.87
CA PRO A 2 -14.58 -17.10 20.74
C PRO A 2 -13.14 -17.67 20.75
N PRO A 3 -12.62 -18.18 21.89
CA PRO A 3 -11.25 -18.71 21.97
C PRO A 3 -10.96 -19.87 21.02
N SER A 4 -11.97 -20.59 20.57
CA SER A 4 -11.87 -21.70 19.60
C SER A 4 -11.92 -21.26 18.15
N GLN A 5 -12.23 -19.98 17.87
CA GLN A 5 -12.37 -19.50 16.51
C GLN A 5 -11.00 -19.46 15.83
N LYS A 6 -10.85 -20.23 14.76
CA LYS A 6 -9.67 -20.17 13.90
C LYS A 6 -9.75 -18.98 12.95
N SER A 7 -8.60 -18.47 12.55
CA SER A 7 -8.47 -17.40 11.57
C SER A 7 -7.48 -17.81 10.50
N LEU A 8 -7.84 -17.63 9.24
CA LEU A 8 -6.93 -17.82 8.12
C LEU A 8 -6.18 -16.51 7.88
N TRP A 9 -4.85 -16.55 7.91
CA TRP A 9 -4.01 -15.42 7.56
C TRP A 9 -3.39 -15.65 6.18
N SER A 10 -3.99 -15.00 5.17
CA SER A 10 -3.43 -14.92 3.82
C SER A 10 -2.25 -13.94 3.80
N ILE A 11 -1.04 -14.45 3.56
CA ILE A 11 0.22 -13.70 3.68
C ILE A 11 1.17 -14.00 2.51
N ASP A 12 2.08 -13.07 2.25
CA ASP A 12 3.14 -13.25 1.25
C ASP A 12 4.07 -14.42 1.58
N VAL A 13 4.45 -15.17 0.55
CA VAL A 13 5.44 -16.26 0.61
C VAL A 13 6.89 -15.75 0.66
N TRP A 14 7.17 -14.76 1.53
CA TRP A 14 8.50 -14.21 1.72
C TRP A 14 9.38 -15.09 2.63
N SER A 15 10.71 -15.00 2.51
CA SER A 15 11.65 -15.84 3.28
C SER A 15 11.44 -15.74 4.79
N VAL A 16 11.18 -14.53 5.31
CA VAL A 16 10.91 -14.27 6.72
C VAL A 16 9.64 -14.98 7.19
N HIS A 17 8.56 -14.94 6.40
CA HIS A 17 7.30 -15.60 6.76
C HIS A 17 7.38 -17.12 6.67
N ARG A 18 8.30 -17.65 5.85
CA ARG A 18 8.53 -19.10 5.73
C ARG A 18 9.49 -19.67 6.78
N SER A 19 10.15 -18.83 7.57
CA SER A 19 11.17 -19.27 8.52
C SER A 19 10.58 -20.14 9.64
N ASP A 20 11.37 -21.07 10.15
CA ASP A 20 10.93 -21.95 11.24
C ASP A 20 10.71 -21.18 12.53
N GLU A 21 11.50 -20.13 12.77
CA GLU A 21 11.36 -19.22 13.91
C GLU A 21 9.99 -18.53 13.88
N PHE A 22 9.60 -17.96 12.73
CA PHE A 22 8.31 -17.30 12.59
C PHE A 22 7.15 -18.29 12.77
N LYS A 23 7.18 -19.42 12.05
CA LYS A 23 6.11 -20.44 12.15
C LYS A 23 5.99 -20.99 13.57
N THR A 24 7.11 -21.25 14.25
CA THR A 24 7.12 -21.73 15.64
C THR A 24 6.53 -20.69 16.57
N TRP A 25 6.93 -19.42 16.42
CA TRP A 25 6.40 -18.33 17.24
C TRP A 25 4.89 -18.16 17.06
N VAL A 26 4.39 -18.17 15.82
CA VAL A 26 2.95 -18.09 15.52
C VAL A 26 2.19 -19.26 16.13
N ASN A 27 2.69 -20.49 15.99
CA ASN A 27 2.05 -21.67 16.53
C ASN A 27 1.97 -21.65 18.08
N GLN A 28 2.99 -21.10 18.75
CA GLN A 28 3.03 -21.00 20.21
C GLN A 28 2.14 -19.88 20.76
N HIS A 29 2.16 -18.70 20.13
CA HIS A 29 1.51 -17.49 20.66
C HIS A 29 0.11 -17.26 20.07
N HIS A 30 -0.15 -17.79 18.88
CA HIS A 30 -1.39 -17.61 18.14
C HIS A 30 -1.86 -18.93 17.48
N PRO A 31 -2.13 -19.99 18.27
CA PRO A 31 -2.42 -21.34 17.76
C PRO A 31 -3.71 -21.44 16.93
N THR A 32 -4.56 -20.42 16.98
CA THR A 32 -5.79 -20.35 16.17
C THR A 32 -5.56 -19.78 14.77
N ILE A 33 -4.37 -19.20 14.50
CA ILE A 33 -4.01 -18.68 13.19
C ILE A 33 -3.51 -19.83 12.31
N ILE A 34 -4.14 -19.97 11.14
CA ILE A 34 -3.68 -20.85 10.06
C ILE A 34 -3.02 -19.97 9.01
N LEU A 35 -1.77 -20.24 8.69
CA LEU A 35 -1.04 -19.52 7.65
C LEU A 35 -1.44 -20.05 6.27
N ASP A 36 -1.81 -19.13 5.38
CA ASP A 36 -2.13 -19.40 3.98
C ASP A 36 -1.24 -18.52 3.10
N TYR A 37 -0.38 -19.13 2.30
CA TYR A 37 0.62 -18.38 1.54
C TYR A 37 0.11 -18.08 0.14
N VAL A 38 0.13 -16.80 -0.23
CA VAL A 38 -0.07 -16.41 -1.61
C VAL A 38 1.14 -16.86 -2.43
N PRO A 39 0.95 -17.56 -3.57
CA PRO A 39 2.06 -18.01 -4.42
C PRO A 39 2.99 -16.87 -4.83
N GLY A 40 4.27 -17.20 -5.01
CA GLY A 40 5.30 -16.21 -5.34
C GLY A 40 4.99 -15.50 -6.64
N GLY A 41 5.03 -14.16 -6.62
CA GLY A 41 4.67 -13.33 -7.77
C GLY A 41 3.17 -13.08 -7.95
N CYS A 42 2.30 -13.74 -7.16
CA CYS A 42 0.85 -13.57 -7.24
C CYS A 42 0.27 -12.60 -6.19
N THR A 43 1.09 -11.96 -5.35
CA THR A 43 0.62 -11.03 -4.30
C THR A 43 -0.31 -9.96 -4.85
N GLY A 44 0.09 -9.27 -5.92
CA GLY A 44 -0.71 -8.21 -6.52
C GLY A 44 -2.00 -8.66 -7.21
N ASP A 45 -2.16 -9.97 -7.44
CA ASP A 45 -3.28 -10.55 -8.17
C ASP A 45 -4.23 -11.34 -7.26
N ALA A 46 -3.71 -11.92 -6.17
CA ALA A 46 -4.44 -12.88 -5.34
C ALA A 46 -4.53 -12.48 -3.86
N GLN A 47 -3.64 -11.62 -3.34
CA GLN A 47 -3.72 -11.22 -1.94
C GLN A 47 -4.87 -10.21 -1.75
N PRO A 48 -5.88 -10.50 -0.91
CA PRO A 48 -7.06 -9.63 -0.75
C PRO A 48 -6.72 -8.19 -0.36
N CYS A 49 -5.70 -8.01 0.49
CA CYS A 49 -5.24 -6.69 0.93
C CYS A 49 -4.67 -5.87 -0.24
N ASP A 50 -3.88 -6.51 -1.11
CA ASP A 50 -3.25 -5.85 -2.25
C ASP A 50 -4.24 -5.50 -3.35
N VAL A 51 -5.11 -6.45 -3.73
CA VAL A 51 -6.11 -6.24 -4.79
C VAL A 51 -7.22 -5.27 -4.39
N GLY A 52 -7.57 -5.23 -3.11
CA GLY A 52 -8.63 -4.40 -2.55
C GLY A 52 -8.10 -3.04 -2.09
N ILE A 53 -7.83 -2.94 -0.77
CA ILE A 53 -7.57 -1.66 -0.10
C ILE A 53 -6.29 -1.01 -0.62
N GLN A 54 -5.19 -1.76 -0.75
CA GLN A 54 -3.94 -1.15 -1.17
C GLN A 54 -3.95 -0.71 -2.63
N ARG A 55 -4.65 -1.40 -3.54
CA ARG A 55 -4.77 -0.96 -4.94
C ARG A 55 -5.34 0.44 -5.02
N LEU A 56 -6.44 0.70 -4.32
CA LEU A 56 -7.05 2.02 -4.26
C LEU A 56 -6.13 3.04 -3.59
N PHE A 57 -5.51 2.67 -2.47
CA PHE A 57 -4.56 3.54 -1.77
C PHE A 57 -3.38 3.96 -2.65
N LYS A 58 -2.70 2.99 -3.29
CA LYS A 58 -1.59 3.20 -4.23
C LYS A 58 -2.02 4.08 -5.40
N LEU A 59 -3.24 3.91 -5.93
CA LEU A 59 -3.80 4.76 -6.99
C LEU A 59 -3.94 6.23 -6.54
N LEU A 60 -4.45 6.46 -5.33
CA LEU A 60 -4.66 7.81 -4.80
C LEU A 60 -3.35 8.55 -4.51
N ILE A 61 -2.33 7.82 -4.06
CA ILE A 61 -0.96 8.37 -3.95
C ILE A 61 -0.46 8.79 -5.34
N ARG A 62 -0.60 7.93 -6.35
CA ARG A 62 -0.19 8.25 -7.73
C ARG A 62 -0.92 9.47 -8.29
N ARG A 63 -2.20 9.66 -7.96
CA ARG A 63 -2.97 10.85 -8.34
C ARG A 63 -2.44 12.12 -7.66
N SER A 64 -2.12 12.05 -6.38
CA SER A 64 -1.55 13.20 -5.64
C SER A 64 -0.17 13.59 -6.17
N TYR A 65 0.67 12.60 -6.50
CA TYR A 65 1.92 12.83 -7.21
C TYR A 65 1.70 13.47 -8.58
N HIS A 66 0.75 12.95 -9.36
CA HIS A 66 0.44 13.49 -10.69
C HIS A 66 -0.02 14.95 -10.63
N GLU A 67 -0.83 15.31 -9.62
CA GLU A 67 -1.22 16.69 -9.35
C GLU A 67 0.00 17.61 -9.14
N ASP A 68 1.01 17.18 -8.37
CA ASP A 68 2.23 17.96 -8.18
C ASP A 68 2.98 18.21 -9.50
N ILE A 69 3.07 17.17 -10.34
CA ILE A 69 3.71 17.29 -11.66
C ILE A 69 2.93 18.26 -12.56
N VAL A 70 1.60 18.19 -12.58
CA VAL A 70 0.76 19.12 -13.35
C VAL A 70 0.97 20.55 -12.86
N ASN A 71 0.94 20.79 -11.55
CA ASN A 71 1.15 22.11 -10.97
C ASN A 71 2.53 22.68 -11.29
N GLU A 72 3.57 21.84 -11.23
CA GLU A 72 4.94 22.22 -11.58
C GLU A 72 5.04 22.62 -13.05
N VAL A 73 4.48 21.83 -13.97
CA VAL A 73 4.44 22.14 -15.40
C VAL A 73 3.70 23.45 -15.67
N LEU A 74 2.54 23.67 -15.04
CA LEU A 74 1.77 24.91 -15.19
C LEU A 74 2.58 26.14 -14.73
N GLN A 75 3.25 26.05 -13.58
CA GLN A 75 4.13 27.12 -13.08
C GLN A 75 5.28 27.44 -14.05
N HIS A 76 5.86 26.41 -14.68
CA HIS A 76 6.88 26.59 -15.69
C HIS A 76 6.35 27.30 -16.94
N LEU A 77 5.18 26.90 -17.44
CA LEU A 77 4.53 27.54 -18.59
C LEU A 77 4.22 29.02 -18.31
N ASP A 78 3.65 29.33 -17.14
CA ASP A 78 3.32 30.71 -16.75
C ASP A 78 4.57 31.59 -16.59
N SER A 79 5.71 31.00 -16.20
CA SER A 79 6.98 31.71 -16.07
C SER A 79 7.67 32.03 -17.41
N GLY A 80 7.14 31.52 -18.53
CA GLY A 80 7.73 31.68 -19.87
C GLY A 80 9.08 30.97 -20.05
N ARG A 81 9.48 30.10 -19.11
CA ARG A 81 10.74 29.35 -19.16
C ARG A 81 10.52 28.00 -19.85
N PRO A 82 11.48 27.54 -20.68
CA PRO A 82 11.41 26.19 -21.23
C PRO A 82 11.45 25.16 -20.10
N LEU A 83 10.55 24.18 -20.14
CA LEU A 83 10.56 23.05 -19.21
C LEU A 83 11.75 22.15 -19.53
N THR A 84 12.86 22.32 -18.81
CA THR A 84 14.06 21.50 -19.03
C THR A 84 13.99 20.16 -18.28
N THR A 85 13.41 20.13 -17.08
CA THR A 85 13.35 18.93 -16.23
C THR A 85 12.33 19.09 -15.09
N LEU A 86 11.61 18.00 -14.77
CA LEU A 86 10.77 17.90 -13.57
C LEU A 86 11.63 17.54 -12.35
N ASP A 87 11.28 18.07 -11.17
CA ASP A 87 11.99 17.78 -9.93
C ASP A 87 11.59 16.43 -9.32
N THR A 88 12.28 15.38 -9.77
CA THR A 88 12.12 14.01 -9.26
C THR A 88 13.15 13.66 -8.18
N ARG A 89 13.80 14.65 -7.55
CA ARG A 89 14.84 14.38 -6.55
C ARG A 89 14.21 13.83 -5.26
N MET A 90 14.92 12.91 -4.62
CA MET A 90 14.47 12.27 -3.37
C MET A 90 14.06 13.26 -2.26
N PRO A 91 14.79 14.37 -1.99
CA PRO A 91 14.35 15.36 -0.99
C PRO A 91 12.99 15.96 -1.33
N THR A 92 12.77 16.35 -2.59
CA THR A 92 11.51 16.93 -3.05
C THR A 92 10.36 15.93 -2.92
N LEU A 93 10.56 14.68 -3.39
CA LEU A 93 9.55 13.63 -3.28
C LEU A 93 9.26 13.28 -1.83
N ARG A 94 10.28 13.23 -0.97
CA ARG A 94 10.12 12.98 0.47
C ARG A 94 9.24 14.05 1.10
N ASP A 95 9.49 15.33 0.82
CA ASP A 95 8.76 16.43 1.46
C ASP A 95 7.30 16.54 0.93
N ARG A 96 7.05 16.13 -0.32
CA ARG A 96 5.70 16.01 -0.89
C ARG A 96 4.93 14.77 -0.40
N SER A 97 5.62 13.67 -0.11
CA SER A 97 5.00 12.37 0.18
C SER A 97 4.02 12.31 1.37
N PRO A 98 4.20 13.06 2.49
CA PRO A 98 3.22 13.10 3.57
C PRO A 98 1.84 13.56 3.10
N ARG A 99 1.77 14.54 2.19
CA ARG A 99 0.51 15.02 1.61
C ARG A 99 -0.17 13.91 0.81
N TRP A 100 0.58 13.15 0.02
CA TRP A 100 0.03 12.06 -0.78
C TRP A 100 -0.55 10.94 0.09
N LEU A 101 0.18 10.56 1.15
CA LEU A 101 -0.27 9.56 2.12
C LEU A 101 -1.51 10.02 2.86
N TRP A 102 -1.54 11.29 3.28
CA TRP A 102 -2.70 11.87 3.96
C TRP A 102 -3.95 11.90 3.07
N ASN A 103 -3.81 12.39 1.83
CA ASN A 103 -4.91 12.42 0.87
C ASN A 103 -5.45 11.01 0.58
N ALA A 104 -4.55 10.05 0.37
CA ALA A 104 -4.93 8.66 0.13
C ALA A 104 -5.64 8.07 1.36
N TYR A 105 -5.11 8.28 2.56
CA TYR A 105 -5.73 7.81 3.81
C TYR A 105 -7.15 8.35 3.99
N GLN A 106 -7.33 9.67 3.89
CA GLN A 106 -8.65 10.31 4.03
C GLN A 106 -9.67 9.78 3.02
N ALA A 107 -9.22 9.46 1.80
CA ALA A 107 -10.08 8.92 0.76
C ALA A 107 -10.46 7.46 1.01
N ILE A 108 -9.58 6.63 1.60
CA ILE A 108 -9.85 5.21 1.85
C ILE A 108 -10.42 4.90 3.23
N ASN A 109 -10.27 5.80 4.21
CA ASN A 109 -10.69 5.61 5.60
C ASN A 109 -12.21 5.76 5.76
N LYS A 110 -12.92 4.91 5.04
CA LYS A 110 -14.37 4.94 4.84
C LYS A 110 -14.90 3.51 5.03
N PRO A 111 -15.76 3.25 6.04
CA PRO A 111 -16.25 1.92 6.33
C PRO A 111 -16.91 1.22 5.12
N GLU A 112 -17.54 1.99 4.23
CA GLU A 112 -18.18 1.50 3.01
C GLU A 112 -17.21 0.93 1.98
N LEU A 113 -15.95 1.37 1.96
CA LEU A 113 -14.93 0.81 1.06
C LEU A 113 -14.42 -0.54 1.55
N VAL A 114 -14.31 -0.69 2.88
CA VAL A 114 -13.93 -1.97 3.51
C VAL A 114 -15.01 -3.03 3.31
N LYS A 115 -16.28 -2.64 3.32
CA LYS A 115 -17.44 -3.55 3.16
C LYS A 115 -17.72 -3.98 1.71
N LYS A 116 -17.03 -3.42 0.72
CA LYS A 116 -17.20 -3.76 -0.71
C LYS A 116 -16.30 -4.91 -1.18
N VAL A 117 -15.30 -5.27 -0.38
CA VAL A 117 -14.30 -6.30 -0.68
C VAL A 117 -14.68 -7.60 0.01
#